data_AF-A0A2D0B5W0-F1
#
_entry.id   AF-A0A2D0B5W0-F1
#
_cell.length_a   1.000
_cell.length_b   1.000
_cell.length_c   1.000
_cell.angle_alpha   90.00
_cell.angle_beta   90.00
_cell.angle_gamma   90.00
#
_symmetry.space_group_name_H-M   'P 1'
#
loop_
_entity.id
_entity.type
_entity.pdbx_description
1 polymer ?
#
loop_
_entity_poly.entity_id
_entity_poly.type
_entity_poly.pdbx_seq_one_letter_code
_entity_poly.pdbx_strand_id
1 'polypeptide(L)'
;MDSTRSPSRAIMSLIKLKNAKSWRPQGFRPIYISALGFIAAFGLRYALAPFVDESLSMLFFAVNCIIISYLFGYVYSLTLLAISIPTAMFFFRKPFYTMDGLNDKDIFMILVYTIIITTASLIIEWLQRERYAAVLQQRVSETRYRLLIESDQARRAEYASQFENPSPGETA
;
A
#
# COMPACT_ATOMS: atom_id res chain seq x y z
N MET A 1 -31.88 40.62 0.84
CA MET A 1 -30.69 40.46 -0.04
C MET A 1 -30.01 39.17 0.35
N ASP A 2 -30.14 38.18 -0.53
CA ASP A 2 -29.79 36.78 -0.34
C ASP A 2 -28.35 36.53 0.11
N SER A 3 -28.22 35.78 1.20
CA SER A 3 -26.95 35.15 1.61
C SER A 3 -27.08 33.62 1.45
N THR A 4 -27.30 33.16 0.23
CA THR A 4 -27.17 31.74 -0.14
C THR A 4 -25.70 31.40 -0.38
N ARG A 5 -24.90 31.41 0.69
CA ARG A 5 -23.53 30.87 0.65
C ARG A 5 -23.62 29.36 0.48
N SER A 6 -23.56 28.92 -0.78
CA SER A 6 -23.49 27.52 -1.20
C SER A 6 -22.49 26.72 -0.34
N PRO A 7 -22.95 25.85 0.57
CA PRO A 7 -22.08 25.01 1.40
C PRO A 7 -21.39 23.90 0.58
N SER A 8 -21.73 23.76 -0.71
CA SER A 8 -21.24 22.68 -1.56
C SER A 8 -19.73 22.74 -1.82
N ARG A 9 -19.13 23.94 -1.86
CA ARG A 9 -17.67 24.09 -2.08
C ARG A 9 -16.85 23.64 -0.88
N ALA A 10 -17.32 23.84 0.34
CA ALA A 10 -16.60 23.46 1.55
C ALA A 10 -16.57 21.93 1.72
N ILE A 11 -17.70 21.26 1.48
CA ILE A 11 -17.82 19.79 1.61
C ILE A 11 -17.02 19.08 0.52
N MET A 12 -17.05 19.58 -0.72
CA MET A 12 -16.30 18.98 -1.82
C MET A 12 -14.77 19.18 -1.69
N SER A 13 -14.31 20.17 -0.92
CA SER A 13 -12.88 20.40 -0.64
C SER A 13 -12.28 19.44 0.40
N LEU A 14 -13.09 18.81 1.25
CA LEU A 14 -12.62 17.88 2.29
C LEU A 14 -12.29 16.48 1.74
N ILE A 15 -12.86 16.12 0.59
CA ILE A 15 -12.62 14.82 -0.04
C ILE A 15 -11.52 14.98 -1.09
N LYS A 16 -10.27 15.01 -0.64
CA LYS A 16 -9.11 14.76 -1.51
C LYS A 16 -9.16 13.28 -1.96
N LEU A 17 -10.00 12.99 -2.94
CA LEU A 17 -10.05 11.72 -3.65
C LEU A 17 -8.72 11.55 -4.39
N LYS A 18 -7.74 10.96 -3.70
CA LYS A 18 -6.49 10.54 -4.32
C LYS A 18 -6.77 9.33 -5.22
N ASN A 19 -6.20 9.40 -6.42
CA ASN A 19 -6.29 8.38 -7.45
C ASN A 19 -6.05 6.98 -6.87
N ALA A 20 -6.89 6.00 -7.22
CA ALA A 20 -6.72 4.59 -6.85
C ALA A 20 -5.36 4.01 -7.25
N LYS A 21 -4.70 4.63 -8.25
CA LYS A 21 -3.35 4.31 -8.68
C LYS A 21 -2.25 4.71 -7.68
N SER A 22 -2.55 5.53 -6.65
CA SER A 22 -1.60 6.00 -5.64
C SER A 22 -1.80 5.33 -4.27
N TRP A 23 -2.15 4.04 -4.22
CA TRP A 23 -2.26 3.30 -2.96
C TRP A 23 -0.94 3.32 -2.15
N ARG A 24 0.19 3.57 -2.83
CA ARG A 24 1.53 3.63 -2.22
C ARG A 24 1.79 4.97 -1.51
N PRO A 25 2.32 4.95 -0.28
CA PRO A 25 2.82 6.16 0.36
C PRO A 25 4.06 6.68 -0.39
N GLN A 26 3.88 7.73 -1.18
CA GLN A 26 4.98 8.43 -1.84
C GLN A 26 5.81 9.19 -0.79
N GLY A 27 7.11 8.93 -0.69
CA GLY A 27 8.03 9.64 0.21
C GLY A 27 9.34 8.89 0.45
N PHE A 28 10.16 9.39 1.38
CA PHE A 28 11.43 8.76 1.77
C PHE A 28 11.28 7.64 2.80
N ARG A 29 10.12 7.54 3.48
CA ARG A 29 9.83 6.48 4.47
C ARG A 29 10.04 5.05 3.96
N PRO A 30 9.60 4.67 2.74
CA PRO A 30 9.80 3.34 2.20
C PRO A 30 11.28 2.95 2.11
N ILE A 31 12.14 3.90 1.74
CA ILE A 31 13.58 3.69 1.54
C ILE A 31 14.28 3.39 2.88
N TYR A 32 14.01 4.20 3.91
CA TYR A 32 14.60 3.98 5.23
C TYR A 32 14.13 2.67 5.87
N ILE A 33 12.84 2.34 5.75
CA ILE A 33 12.29 1.10 6.30
C ILE A 33 12.81 -0.12 5.54
N SER A 34 12.94 -0.03 4.21
CA SER A 34 13.51 -1.11 3.41
C SER A 34 14.99 -1.33 3.71
N ALA A 35 15.76 -0.26 3.92
CA ALA A 35 17.15 -0.34 4.34
C ALA A 35 17.28 -0.97 5.74
N LEU A 36 16.45 -0.55 6.69
CA LEU A 36 16.46 -1.12 8.04
C LEU A 36 16.04 -2.60 8.05
N GLY A 37 15.01 -2.97 7.28
CA GLY A 37 14.60 -4.36 7.10
C GLY A 37 15.70 -5.21 6.46
N PHE A 38 16.43 -4.65 5.49
CA PHE A 38 17.57 -5.32 4.87
C PHE A 38 18.71 -5.57 5.87
N ILE A 39 19.08 -4.56 6.67
CA ILE A 39 20.09 -4.70 7.72
C ILE A 39 19.65 -5.72 8.77
N ALA A 40 18.38 -5.70 9.17
CA ALA A 40 17.82 -6.66 10.12
C ALA A 40 17.85 -8.09 9.56
N ALA A 41 17.47 -8.29 8.29
CA ALA A 41 17.53 -9.59 7.63
C ALA A 41 18.97 -10.12 7.51
N PHE A 42 19.91 -9.22 7.17
CA PHE A 42 21.33 -9.55 7.14
C PHE A 42 21.84 -9.95 8.52
N GLY A 43 21.55 -9.16 9.56
CA GLY A 43 21.95 -9.44 10.94
C GLY A 43 21.34 -10.73 11.47
N LEU A 44 20.07 -10.99 11.18
CA LEU A 44 19.38 -12.22 11.57
C LEU A 44 20.00 -13.44 10.88
N ARG A 45 20.33 -13.34 9.58
CA ARG A 45 21.01 -14.42 8.85
C ARG A 45 22.44 -14.64 9.34
N TYR A 46 23.13 -13.59 9.75
CA TYR A 46 24.47 -13.67 10.33
C TYR A 46 24.44 -14.36 11.70
N ALA A 47 23.48 -14.01 12.56
CA ALA A 47 23.28 -14.66 13.84
C ALA A 47 22.90 -16.14 13.71
N LEU A 48 22.12 -16.50 12.68
CA LEU A 48 21.72 -17.87 12.37
C LEU A 48 22.71 -18.61 11.45
N ALA A 49 23.89 -18.04 11.20
CA ALA A 49 24.94 -18.70 10.43
C ALA A 49 25.29 -20.14 10.87
N PRO A 50 25.33 -20.49 12.17
CA PRO A 50 25.66 -21.86 12.58
C PRO A 50 24.52 -22.87 12.36
N PHE A 51 23.28 -22.41 12.15
CA PHE A 51 22.10 -23.27 12.02
C PHE A 51 21.57 -23.39 10.59
N VAL A 52 21.92 -22.45 9.72
CA VAL A 52 21.32 -22.32 8.39
C VAL A 52 22.32 -22.73 7.32
N ASP A 53 21.99 -23.79 6.60
CA ASP A 53 22.75 -24.29 5.46
C ASP A 53 22.94 -23.23 4.37
N GLU A 54 24.00 -23.41 3.59
CA GLU A 54 24.38 -22.53 2.48
C GLU A 54 23.26 -22.39 1.43
N SER A 55 22.48 -23.47 1.23
CA SER A 55 21.32 -23.52 0.33
C SER A 55 20.19 -22.55 0.70
N LEU A 56 20.12 -22.12 1.96
CA LEU A 56 19.09 -21.22 2.49
C LEU A 56 19.57 -19.77 2.62
N SER A 57 20.70 -19.43 1.99
CA SER A 57 21.30 -18.09 2.01
C SER A 57 20.30 -16.96 1.72
N MET A 58 19.44 -17.13 0.71
CA MET A 58 18.53 -16.08 0.26
C MET A 58 17.20 -16.02 1.03
N LEU A 59 16.90 -16.98 1.92
CA LEU A 59 15.58 -17.10 2.55
C LEU A 59 15.20 -15.84 3.36
N PHE A 60 16.10 -15.36 4.22
CA PHE A 60 15.82 -14.18 5.06
C PHE A 60 15.65 -12.91 4.24
N PHE A 61 16.41 -12.79 3.15
CA PHE A 61 16.25 -11.72 2.18
C PHE A 61 14.92 -11.83 1.43
N ALA A 62 14.50 -13.04 1.05
CA ALA A 62 13.23 -13.30 0.40
C ALA A 62 12.04 -12.90 1.30
N VAL A 63 12.07 -13.30 2.58
CA VAL A 63 11.06 -12.90 3.57
C VAL A 63 11.00 -11.37 3.69
N ASN A 64 12.15 -10.71 3.82
CA ASN A 64 12.19 -9.26 3.88
C ASN A 64 11.65 -8.60 2.60
N CYS A 65 11.98 -9.12 1.41
CA CYS A 65 11.42 -8.63 0.15
C CYS A 65 9.90 -8.76 0.11
N ILE A 66 9.34 -9.89 0.58
CA ILE A 66 7.89 -10.10 0.67
C ILE A 66 7.24 -9.08 1.61
N ILE A 67 7.83 -8.85 2.80
CA ILE A 67 7.34 -7.85 3.76
C ILE A 67 7.36 -6.44 3.14
N ILE A 68 8.45 -6.07 2.48
CA ILE A 68 8.58 -4.77 1.81
C ILE A 68 7.61 -4.67 0.63
N SER A 69 7.38 -5.74 -0.11
CA SER A 69 6.34 -5.79 -1.15
C SER A 69 4.96 -5.54 -0.59
N TYR A 70 4.66 -6.09 0.59
CA TYR A 70 3.41 -5.86 1.29
C TYR A 70 3.28 -4.42 1.80
N LEU A 71 4.33 -3.79 2.28
CA LEU A 71 4.22 -2.43 2.84
C LEU A 71 4.25 -1.33 1.77
N PHE A 72 5.10 -1.49 0.75
CA PHE A 72 5.44 -0.41 -0.19
C PHE A 72 5.21 -0.77 -1.66
N GLY A 73 4.90 -2.05 -1.95
CA GLY A 73 4.56 -2.54 -3.28
C GLY A 73 5.72 -3.21 -4.01
N TYR A 74 5.40 -3.77 -5.18
CA TYR A 74 6.33 -4.66 -5.90
C TYR A 74 7.64 -4.00 -6.33
N VAL A 75 7.64 -2.68 -6.59
CA VAL A 75 8.82 -1.97 -7.12
C VAL A 75 9.95 -1.97 -6.09
N TYR A 76 9.63 -1.64 -4.83
CA TYR A 76 10.63 -1.60 -3.77
C TYR A 76 11.17 -3.01 -3.45
N SER A 77 10.28 -4.01 -3.47
CA SER A 77 10.66 -5.42 -3.33
C SER A 77 11.66 -5.86 -4.41
N LEU A 78 11.38 -5.57 -5.69
CA LEU A 78 12.28 -5.92 -6.79
C LEU A 78 13.62 -5.18 -6.73
N THR A 79 13.62 -3.89 -6.35
CA THR A 79 14.89 -3.17 -6.14
C THR A 79 15.70 -3.77 -5.00
N LEU A 80 15.04 -4.21 -3.92
CA LEU A 80 15.70 -4.87 -2.80
C LEU A 80 16.24 -6.24 -3.19
N LEU A 81 15.50 -6.98 -4.02
CA LEU A 81 15.90 -8.25 -4.59
C LEU A 81 17.16 -8.11 -5.45
N ALA A 82 17.22 -7.08 -6.29
CA ALA A 82 18.39 -6.80 -7.12
C ALA A 82 19.64 -6.51 -6.27
N ILE A 83 19.49 -5.94 -5.07
CA ILE A 83 20.58 -5.68 -4.12
C ILE A 83 20.89 -6.91 -3.26
N SER A 84 19.88 -7.72 -2.93
CA SER A 84 20.05 -8.89 -2.07
C SER A 84 20.77 -10.04 -2.78
N ILE A 85 20.59 -10.22 -4.08
CA ILE A 85 21.31 -11.23 -4.87
C ILE A 85 22.85 -11.08 -4.76
N PRO A 86 23.46 -9.93 -5.12
CA PRO A 86 24.91 -9.77 -5.01
C PRO A 86 25.39 -9.83 -3.56
N THR A 87 24.61 -9.32 -2.61
CA THR A 87 24.95 -9.39 -1.18
C THR A 87 24.97 -10.84 -0.69
N ALA A 88 23.97 -11.63 -1.08
CA ALA A 88 23.86 -13.05 -0.73
C ALA A 88 25.00 -13.87 -1.33
N MET A 89 25.35 -13.60 -2.58
CA MET A 89 26.47 -14.24 -3.28
C MET A 89 27.83 -13.91 -2.65
N PHE A 90 28.03 -12.67 -2.19
CA PHE A 90 29.33 -12.24 -1.66
C PHE A 90 29.56 -12.69 -0.20
N PHE A 91 28.53 -12.62 0.66
CA PHE A 91 28.69 -12.85 2.10
C PHE A 91 28.43 -14.28 2.55
N PHE A 92 27.57 -15.03 1.86
CA PHE A 92 27.05 -16.31 2.35
C PHE A 92 27.42 -17.52 1.49
N ARG A 93 28.29 -17.33 0.48
CA ARG A 93 28.86 -18.40 -0.35
C ARG A 93 30.27 -18.78 0.12
N LYS A 94 30.60 -20.07 0.07
CA LYS A 94 31.96 -20.59 0.20
C LYS A 94 32.67 -20.64 -1.17
N PRO A 95 33.95 -20.24 -1.26
CA PRO A 95 34.77 -19.69 -0.18
C PRO A 95 34.34 -18.24 0.12
N PHE A 96 34.17 -17.94 1.41
CA PHE A 96 33.75 -16.61 1.84
C PHE A 96 34.74 -15.57 1.34
N TYR A 97 34.24 -14.46 0.79
CA TYR A 97 35.06 -13.34 0.29
C TYR A 97 35.90 -13.63 -0.97
N THR A 98 35.64 -14.72 -1.69
CA THR A 98 36.28 -14.99 -2.99
C THR A 98 35.25 -15.13 -4.10
N MET A 99 35.48 -14.46 -5.23
CA MET A 99 34.70 -14.60 -6.46
C MET A 99 35.13 -15.90 -7.17
N ASP A 100 34.79 -17.05 -6.60
CA ASP A 100 34.88 -18.31 -7.33
C ASP A 100 33.69 -18.45 -8.29
N GLY A 101 33.89 -19.17 -9.39
CA GLY A 101 32.97 -19.23 -10.53
C GLY A 101 31.52 -19.55 -10.12
N LEU A 102 30.54 -18.98 -10.84
CA LEU A 102 29.12 -19.29 -10.62
C LEU A 102 28.89 -20.80 -10.83
N ASN A 103 28.43 -21.48 -9.79
CA ASN A 103 28.05 -22.89 -9.87
C ASN A 103 26.59 -23.01 -10.37
N ASP A 104 26.27 -24.09 -11.07
CA ASP A 104 24.91 -24.34 -11.61
C ASP A 104 23.84 -24.34 -10.52
N LYS A 105 24.20 -24.83 -9.32
CA LYS A 105 23.32 -24.84 -8.13
C LYS A 105 22.95 -23.43 -7.69
N ASP A 106 23.87 -22.47 -7.80
CA ASP A 106 23.62 -21.09 -7.40
C ASP A 106 22.66 -20.41 -8.37
N ILE A 107 22.85 -20.63 -9.67
CA ILE A 107 21.98 -20.09 -10.71
C ILE A 107 20.55 -20.62 -10.50
N PHE A 108 20.42 -21.92 -10.23
CA PHE A 108 19.13 -22.55 -9.94
C PHE A 108 18.46 -21.92 -8.71
N MET A 109 19.18 -21.74 -7.61
CA MET A 109 18.64 -21.11 -6.39
C MET A 109 18.21 -19.66 -6.63
N ILE A 110 19.06 -18.85 -7.29
CA ILE A 110 18.73 -17.46 -7.63
C ILE A 110 17.45 -17.40 -8.46
N LEU A 111 17.32 -18.27 -9.45
CA LEU A 111 16.15 -18.34 -10.32
C LEU A 111 14.89 -18.68 -9.50
N VAL A 112 14.95 -19.74 -8.67
CA VAL A 112 13.82 -20.16 -7.82
C VAL A 112 13.38 -19.04 -6.88
N TYR A 113 14.30 -18.42 -6.14
CA TYR A 113 13.95 -17.32 -5.23
C TYR A 113 13.43 -16.10 -5.98
N THR A 114 13.99 -15.79 -7.15
CA THR A 114 13.50 -14.68 -7.99
C THR A 114 12.05 -14.93 -8.42
N ILE A 115 11.72 -16.14 -8.87
CA ILE A 115 10.35 -16.50 -9.24
C ILE A 115 9.42 -16.40 -8.02
N ILE A 116 9.83 -16.92 -6.86
CA ILE A 116 9.03 -16.89 -5.64
C ILE A 116 8.73 -15.44 -5.24
N ILE A 117 9.76 -14.61 -5.13
CA ILE A 117 9.60 -13.21 -4.69
C ILE A 117 8.81 -12.41 -5.72
N THR A 118 9.07 -12.61 -7.01
CA THR A 118 8.33 -11.91 -8.08
C THR A 118 6.85 -12.31 -8.07
N THR A 119 6.56 -13.61 -8.02
CA THR A 119 5.19 -14.13 -7.95
C THR A 119 4.46 -13.63 -6.71
N ALA A 120 5.09 -13.73 -5.54
CA ALA A 120 4.53 -13.21 -4.28
C ALA A 120 4.28 -11.71 -4.36
N SER A 121 5.23 -10.94 -4.90
CA SER A 121 5.10 -9.48 -5.03
C SER A 121 3.98 -9.08 -5.98
N LEU A 122 3.78 -9.83 -7.08
CA LEU A 122 2.68 -9.62 -8.03
C LEU A 122 1.31 -9.92 -7.40
N ILE A 123 1.18 -11.05 -6.70
CA ILE A 123 -0.06 -11.41 -6.00
C ILE A 123 -0.41 -10.34 -4.95
N ILE A 124 0.57 -9.91 -4.17
CA ILE A 124 0.39 -8.88 -3.15
C ILE A 124 -0.04 -7.55 -3.79
N GLU A 125 0.61 -7.12 -4.86
CA GLU A 125 0.25 -5.90 -5.58
C GLU A 125 -1.19 -5.97 -6.10
N TRP A 126 -1.57 -7.11 -6.68
CA TRP A 126 -2.93 -7.33 -7.19
C TRP A 126 -3.96 -7.25 -6.07
N LEU A 127 -3.74 -8.00 -4.98
CA LEU A 127 -4.63 -8.02 -3.81
C LEU A 127 -4.78 -6.63 -3.17
N GLN A 128 -3.70 -5.85 -3.10
CA GLN A 128 -3.74 -4.52 -2.52
C GLN A 128 -4.49 -3.50 -3.38
N ARG A 129 -4.40 -3.64 -4.71
CA ARG A 129 -5.19 -2.82 -5.64
C ARG A 129 -6.67 -3.10 -5.48
N GLU A 130 -7.07 -4.37 -5.35
CA GLU A 130 -8.47 -4.74 -5.13
C GLU A 130 -8.98 -4.22 -3.78
N ARG A 131 -8.21 -4.41 -2.70
CA ARG A 131 -8.55 -3.88 -1.38
C ARG A 131 -8.73 -2.37 -1.39
N TYR A 132 -7.83 -1.64 -2.07
CA TYR A 132 -7.93 -0.18 -2.16
C TYR A 132 -9.16 0.26 -2.97
N ALA A 133 -9.50 -0.45 -4.05
CA ALA A 133 -10.70 -0.17 -4.85
C ALA A 133 -11.99 -0.36 -4.02
N ALA A 134 -12.07 -1.45 -3.25
CA ALA A 134 -13.21 -1.73 -2.37
C ALA A 134 -13.38 -0.66 -1.29
N VAL A 135 -12.29 -0.28 -0.61
CA VAL A 135 -12.31 0.79 0.40
C VAL A 135 -12.75 2.13 -0.22
N LEU A 136 -12.29 2.43 -1.43
CA LEU A 136 -12.67 3.67 -2.11
C LEU A 136 -14.16 3.70 -2.43
N GLN A 137 -14.72 2.60 -2.92
CA GLN A 137 -16.15 2.46 -3.18
C GLN A 137 -16.97 2.62 -1.90
N GLN A 138 -16.52 2.05 -0.78
CA GLN A 138 -17.15 2.23 0.53
C GLN A 138 -17.15 3.70 0.98
N ARG A 139 -16.03 4.42 0.83
CA ARG A 139 -15.98 5.85 1.18
C ARG A 139 -16.92 6.70 0.32
N VAL A 140 -17.06 6.35 -0.96
CA VAL A 140 -17.98 7.04 -1.87
C VAL A 140 -19.44 6.74 -1.49
N SER A 141 -19.79 5.49 -1.14
CA SER A 141 -21.15 5.16 -0.70
C SER A 141 -21.51 5.85 0.61
N GLU A 142 -20.61 5.86 1.60
CA GLU A 142 -20.75 6.61 2.87
C GLU A 142 -21.02 8.10 2.60
N THR A 143 -20.26 8.71 1.69
CA THR A 143 -20.44 10.12 1.32
C THR A 143 -21.78 10.39 0.64
N ARG A 144 -22.17 9.55 -0.34
CA ARG A 144 -23.45 9.69 -1.04
C ARG A 144 -24.64 9.52 -0.09
N TYR A 145 -24.53 8.58 0.84
CA TYR A 145 -25.55 8.34 1.85
C TYR A 145 -25.71 9.55 2.78
N ARG A 146 -24.59 10.13 3.23
CA ARG A 146 -24.61 11.35 4.06
C ARG A 146 -25.26 12.53 3.35
N LEU A 147 -24.93 12.76 2.09
CA LEU A 147 -25.53 13.84 1.28
C LEU A 147 -27.04 13.65 1.09
N LEU A 148 -27.50 12.40 0.91
CA LEU A 148 -28.93 12.10 0.83
C LEU A 148 -29.66 12.46 2.13
N ILE A 149 -29.10 12.09 3.28
CA ILE A 149 -29.68 12.44 4.59
C ILE A 149 -29.73 13.95 4.78
N GLU A 150 -28.62 14.65 4.51
CA GLU A 150 -28.57 16.11 4.64
C GLU A 150 -29.58 16.79 3.71
N SER A 151 -29.76 16.28 2.48
CA SER A 151 -30.76 16.79 1.54
C SER A 151 -32.21 16.55 1.99
N ASP A 152 -32.50 15.41 2.62
CA ASP A 152 -33.83 15.09 3.14
C ASP A 152 -34.17 15.95 4.36
N GLN A 153 -33.19 16.18 5.24
CA GLN A 153 -33.34 17.11 6.38
C GLN A 153 -33.59 18.54 5.92
N ALA A 154 -32.85 19.03 4.92
CA ALA A 154 -33.07 20.36 4.35
C ALA A 154 -34.49 20.51 3.78
N ARG A 155 -34.97 19.53 3.01
CA ARG A 155 -36.35 19.52 2.50
C ARG A 155 -37.38 19.56 3.62
N ARG A 156 -37.21 18.76 4.67
CA ARG A 156 -38.14 18.75 5.83
C ARG A 156 -38.16 20.08 6.57
N ALA A 157 -37.01 20.74 6.70
CA ALA A 157 -36.93 22.06 7.31
C ALA A 157 -37.64 23.13 6.47
N GLU A 158 -37.50 23.09 5.14
CA GLU A 158 -38.26 23.96 4.23
C GLU A 158 -39.77 23.77 4.39
N TYR A 159 -40.26 22.52 4.40
CA TYR A 159 -41.69 22.25 4.64
C TYR A 159 -42.16 22.77 6.01
N ALA A 160 -41.39 22.56 7.08
CA ALA A 160 -41.74 23.07 8.41
C ALA A 160 -41.85 24.61 8.43
N SER A 161 -40.93 25.32 7.77
CA SER A 161 -40.99 26.78 7.67
C SER A 161 -42.19 27.29 6.88
N GLN A 162 -42.67 26.52 5.89
CA GLN A 162 -43.85 26.85 5.10
C GLN A 162 -45.16 26.66 5.87
N PHE A 163 -45.21 25.71 6.81
CA PHE A 163 -46.35 25.56 7.72
C PHE A 163 -46.39 26.65 8.80
N GLU A 164 -45.24 27.18 9.23
CA GLU A 164 -45.16 28.22 10.26
C GLU A 164 -45.46 29.63 9.73
N ASN A 165 -45.20 29.90 8.44
CA ASN A 165 -45.59 31.13 7.74
C ASN A 165 -46.58 30.82 6.60
N PRO A 166 -47.89 30.67 6.89
CA PRO A 166 -48.88 30.54 5.82
C PRO A 166 -48.88 31.82 4.97
N SER A 167 -48.83 31.65 3.66
CA SER A 167 -48.96 32.74 2.69
C SER A 167 -50.24 33.57 2.98
N PRO A 168 -50.21 34.91 2.93
CA PRO A 168 -51.38 35.77 3.19
C PRO A 168 -52.41 35.74 2.04
N GLY A 169 -52.69 34.57 1.47
CA GLY A 169 -53.61 34.37 0.35
C GLY A 169 -54.50 33.13 0.41
N GLU A 170 -54.40 32.29 1.45
CA GLU A 170 -55.23 31.07 1.61
C GLU A 170 -56.28 31.16 2.73
N THR A 171 -56.44 32.32 3.36
CA THR A 171 -57.57 32.62 4.25
C THR A 171 -58.54 33.58 3.56
N ALA A 172 -59.34 33.07 2.62
CA ALA A 172 -60.58 33.71 2.16
C ALA A 172 -61.51 32.66 1.54
#